data_AF-A0A8T1RJX3-F1
#
_entry.id   AF-A0A8T1RJX3-F1
#
_cell.length_a   1.000
_cell.length_b   1.000
_cell.length_c   1.000
_cell.angle_alpha   90.00
_cell.angle_beta   90.00
_cell.angle_gamma   90.00
#
_symmetry.space_group_name_H-M   'P 1'
#
loop_
_entity.id
_entity.type
_entity.pdbx_description
1 polymer ?
#
loop_
_entity_poly.entity_id
_entity_poly.type
_entity_poly.pdbx_seq_one_letter_code
_entity_poly.pdbx_strand_id
1 'polypeptide(L)'
;MAGIAGIHDLLGSDDGVSDEETVENSGELEATEDGLLQHCLNSVSNDHLSQIEPSRGDLTVESLEPYIGMAFPSLDDARDFYYDYAKQMGFTIRTNRIRHSLKNTAIIGRDFVCSREGFRAAKHTLRKDRVLPPKPITREGCKAMIRLAARDGGKWVVTKFVREHNHKLMALCKLSGELPIINILSEEEKDKKIQDLYDELQHERERSSAFRQQLCLILEDIEEHAQFMSLRVEDIVNSMKEIELGNK
;
A
#
# COMPACT_ATOMS: atom_id res chain seq x y z
N MET A 1 -22.52 -73.28 3.24
CA MET A 1 -22.04 -72.05 2.56
C MET A 1 -21.24 -71.31 3.62
N ALA A 2 -19.89 -71.23 3.58
CA ALA A 2 -19.02 -70.66 2.54
C ALA A 2 -19.20 -69.13 2.41
N GLY A 3 -18.17 -68.29 2.60
CA GLY A 3 -16.83 -68.57 3.18
C GLY A 3 -15.76 -67.50 2.90
N ILE A 4 -14.68 -67.52 3.70
CA ILE A 4 -13.34 -66.94 3.45
C ILE A 4 -13.26 -65.38 3.44
N ALA A 5 -12.07 -64.86 3.76
CA ALA A 5 -11.72 -63.44 3.90
C ALA A 5 -11.07 -62.85 2.62
N GLY A 6 -10.76 -61.55 2.62
CA GLY A 6 -9.94 -60.92 1.57
C GLY A 6 -9.49 -59.50 1.93
N ILE A 7 -8.17 -59.26 1.82
CA ILE A 7 -7.52 -57.94 1.85
C ILE A 7 -6.56 -57.92 0.65
N HIS A 8 -6.63 -56.93 -0.24
CA HIS A 8 -5.50 -56.57 -1.12
C HIS A 8 -5.67 -55.18 -1.78
N ASP A 9 -4.55 -54.61 -2.19
CA ASP A 9 -4.34 -53.35 -2.93
C ASP A 9 -4.63 -53.45 -4.44
N LEU A 10 -4.56 -52.30 -5.14
CA LEU A 10 -3.83 -51.99 -6.40
C LEU A 10 -4.22 -50.55 -6.84
N LEU A 11 -3.30 -49.56 -6.91
CA LEU A 11 -2.31 -49.20 -7.95
C LEU A 11 -2.89 -48.59 -9.26
N GLY A 12 -2.22 -47.55 -9.79
CA GLY A 12 -2.63 -46.68 -10.92
C GLY A 12 -2.71 -45.20 -10.49
N SER A 13 -1.97 -44.19 -10.99
CA SER A 13 -1.19 -44.02 -12.25
C SER A 13 -2.04 -44.09 -13.53
N ASP A 14 -1.98 -43.16 -14.51
CA ASP A 14 -1.36 -41.82 -14.67
C ASP A 14 -2.36 -40.95 -15.52
N ASP A 15 -2.19 -39.69 -15.98
CA ASP A 15 -1.14 -38.65 -16.05
C ASP A 15 -1.88 -37.25 -16.14
N GLY A 16 -1.40 -36.06 -16.55
CA GLY A 16 -0.12 -35.54 -17.06
C GLY A 16 -0.22 -34.08 -17.60
N VAL A 17 0.94 -33.44 -17.86
CA VAL A 17 1.35 -32.54 -19.00
C VAL A 17 0.33 -31.55 -19.61
N SER A 18 0.59 -30.26 -19.91
CA SER A 18 1.67 -29.27 -19.65
C SER A 18 1.07 -27.85 -19.95
N ASP A 19 1.69 -26.66 -19.78
CA ASP A 19 2.91 -26.13 -20.43
C ASP A 19 3.70 -25.10 -19.58
N GLU A 20 4.96 -25.46 -19.39
CA GLU A 20 6.20 -24.67 -19.39
C GLU A 20 6.32 -23.59 -20.51
N GLU A 21 7.28 -22.66 -20.56
CA GLU A 21 8.40 -22.24 -19.69
C GLU A 21 8.52 -20.70 -19.69
N THR A 22 9.31 -20.10 -18.80
CA THR A 22 10.57 -19.42 -19.19
C THR A 22 11.38 -19.00 -17.96
N VAL A 23 12.69 -19.27 -17.97
CA VAL A 23 13.65 -19.02 -16.88
C VAL A 23 14.72 -18.02 -17.34
N GLU A 24 15.60 -17.62 -16.41
CA GLU A 24 16.90 -16.93 -16.57
C GLU A 24 16.92 -15.39 -16.43
N ASN A 25 17.93 -14.77 -15.79
CA ASN A 25 18.88 -15.25 -14.77
C ASN A 25 19.53 -14.04 -14.03
N SER A 26 20.10 -14.28 -12.84
CA SER A 26 21.25 -13.60 -12.18
C SER A 26 21.37 -12.07 -12.18
N GLY A 27 21.54 -11.48 -10.99
CA GLY A 27 21.98 -10.08 -10.83
C GLY A 27 22.11 -9.63 -9.38
N GLU A 28 23.18 -10.06 -8.68
CA GLU A 28 23.56 -9.49 -7.39
C GLU A 28 24.16 -8.08 -7.56
N LEU A 29 23.79 -7.12 -6.70
CA LEU A 29 24.69 -6.07 -6.23
C LEU A 29 24.28 -5.61 -4.82
N GLU A 30 25.28 -5.46 -3.96
CA GLU A 30 25.23 -4.86 -2.61
C GLU A 30 25.41 -3.33 -2.68
N ALA A 31 25.26 -2.66 -1.52
CA ALA A 31 25.59 -1.25 -1.26
C ALA A 31 24.70 -0.17 -1.97
N THR A 32 24.52 1.06 -1.46
CA THR A 32 25.02 1.71 -0.22
C THR A 32 24.00 2.77 0.27
N GLU A 33 24.29 3.38 1.42
CA GLU A 33 23.53 4.50 2.00
C GLU A 33 23.73 5.85 1.29
N ASP A 34 22.99 6.85 1.78
CA ASP A 34 23.12 8.29 1.57
C ASP A 34 22.79 8.89 0.19
N GLY A 35 22.26 10.11 0.24
CA GLY A 35 21.78 10.86 -0.92
C GLY A 35 22.43 12.24 -1.03
N LEU A 36 22.10 12.95 -2.12
CA LEU A 36 22.48 14.36 -2.24
C LEU A 36 21.44 15.16 -3.02
N LEU A 37 20.72 16.04 -2.31
CA LEU A 37 20.09 17.21 -2.92
C LEU A 37 21.18 18.23 -3.21
N GLN A 38 21.46 18.55 -4.48
CA GLN A 38 22.53 19.50 -4.78
C GLN A 38 22.32 20.27 -6.10
N HIS A 39 22.65 21.58 -6.04
CA HIS A 39 22.68 22.58 -7.12
C HIS A 39 21.33 22.94 -7.80
N CYS A 40 20.98 24.21 -8.03
CA CYS A 40 21.69 25.47 -7.74
C CYS A 40 20.72 26.58 -7.28
N LEU A 41 21.12 27.31 -6.23
CA LEU A 41 20.92 28.75 -6.18
C LEU A 41 22.27 29.42 -6.49
N ASN A 42 22.26 30.48 -7.29
CA ASN A 42 23.21 31.61 -7.17
C ASN A 42 22.73 32.79 -8.03
N SER A 43 23.01 34.00 -7.56
CA SER A 43 22.44 35.25 -8.08
C SER A 43 23.47 36.09 -8.84
N VAL A 44 23.01 36.90 -9.80
CA VAL A 44 23.64 38.20 -10.14
C VAL A 44 22.53 39.24 -10.39
N SER A 45 22.80 40.49 -10.03
CA SER A 45 21.93 41.68 -10.10
C SER A 45 21.67 42.15 -11.58
N ASN A 46 20.95 43.24 -11.90
CA ASN A 46 20.76 44.50 -11.17
C ASN A 46 19.57 45.37 -11.66
N ASP A 47 19.08 46.24 -10.77
CA ASP A 47 18.34 47.52 -10.96
C ASP A 47 17.42 47.78 -12.18
N HIS A 48 16.11 47.89 -11.92
CA HIS A 48 15.39 49.15 -12.18
C HIS A 48 14.18 49.35 -11.24
N LEU A 49 14.04 50.54 -10.66
CA LEU A 49 12.96 50.89 -9.73
C LEU A 49 11.82 51.62 -10.44
N SER A 50 10.60 51.11 -10.36
CA SER A 50 9.39 51.90 -10.57
C SER A 50 8.29 51.51 -9.57
N GLN A 51 7.51 52.48 -9.10
CA GLN A 51 6.66 52.36 -7.92
C GLN A 51 5.19 52.09 -8.32
N ILE A 52 4.61 50.97 -7.88
CA ILE A 52 3.16 50.76 -7.89
C ILE A 52 2.71 50.05 -6.60
N GLU A 53 2.44 50.85 -5.56
CA GLU A 53 1.63 50.48 -4.39
C GLU A 53 0.12 50.58 -4.75
N PRO A 54 -0.81 49.93 -4.02
CA PRO A 54 -1.33 48.67 -4.54
C PRO A 54 -2.80 48.79 -4.95
N SER A 55 -3.10 48.31 -6.16
CA SER A 55 -4.49 48.01 -6.51
C SER A 55 -4.97 46.83 -5.67
N ARG A 56 -5.80 47.10 -4.66
CA ARG A 56 -6.60 46.07 -3.95
C ARG A 56 -7.66 45.51 -4.91
N GLY A 57 -7.21 44.68 -5.84
CA GLY A 57 -8.07 43.76 -6.57
C GLY A 57 -8.59 42.72 -5.59
N ASP A 58 -9.76 43.00 -5.00
CA ASP A 58 -10.49 42.06 -4.13
C ASP A 58 -11.05 40.91 -4.99
N LEU A 59 -10.15 40.04 -5.43
CA LEU A 59 -10.50 38.75 -6.01
C LEU A 59 -10.82 37.80 -4.87
N THR A 60 -11.97 38.04 -4.23
CA THR A 60 -12.68 37.00 -3.49
C THR A 60 -12.78 35.77 -4.39
N VAL A 61 -12.11 34.69 -4.02
CA VAL A 61 -12.33 33.38 -4.66
C VAL A 61 -13.71 32.91 -4.22
N GLU A 62 -14.74 33.41 -4.91
CA GLU A 62 -16.14 33.07 -4.68
C GLU A 62 -16.28 31.55 -4.80
N SER A 63 -16.36 30.91 -3.64
CA SER A 63 -16.32 29.46 -3.54
C SER A 63 -17.74 28.94 -3.74
N LEU A 64 -18.15 28.97 -5.00
CA LEU A 64 -19.52 28.71 -5.46
C LEU A 64 -20.08 27.40 -4.86
N GLU A 65 -21.21 27.49 -4.17
CA GLU A 65 -21.88 26.29 -3.64
C GLU A 65 -22.32 25.38 -4.82
N PRO A 66 -21.99 24.07 -4.82
CA PRO A 66 -22.28 23.19 -5.94
C PRO A 66 -23.78 23.06 -6.24
N TYR A 67 -24.27 23.78 -7.24
CA TYR A 67 -25.69 23.80 -7.58
C TYR A 67 -26.10 22.73 -8.60
N ILE A 68 -27.37 22.32 -8.55
CA ILE A 68 -27.95 21.34 -9.49
C ILE A 68 -28.10 22.01 -10.86
N GLY A 69 -27.61 21.36 -11.91
CA GLY A 69 -27.57 21.90 -13.28
C GLY A 69 -26.20 22.46 -13.70
N MET A 70 -25.28 22.68 -12.76
CA MET A 70 -23.89 23.04 -13.05
C MET A 70 -23.22 21.97 -13.93
N ALA A 71 -22.44 22.39 -14.93
CA ALA A 71 -21.91 21.54 -15.99
C ALA A 71 -20.39 21.71 -16.18
N PHE A 72 -19.67 20.61 -16.27
CA PHE A 72 -18.21 20.54 -16.42
C PHE A 72 -17.80 19.90 -17.76
N PRO A 73 -16.61 20.24 -18.31
CA PRO A 73 -16.03 19.54 -19.46
C PRO A 73 -15.69 18.07 -19.12
N SER A 74 -14.84 17.85 -18.12
CA SER A 74 -14.38 16.54 -17.66
C SER A 74 -15.08 16.07 -16.38
N LEU A 75 -14.87 14.79 -16.05
CA LEU A 75 -15.19 14.24 -14.75
C LEU A 75 -14.22 14.75 -13.67
N ASP A 76 -12.97 14.99 -14.03
CA ASP A 76 -11.93 15.39 -13.09
C ASP A 76 -12.04 16.88 -12.73
N ASP A 77 -12.36 17.78 -13.68
CA ASP A 77 -12.73 19.17 -13.36
C ASP A 77 -13.89 19.23 -12.33
N ALA A 78 -14.88 18.35 -12.49
CA ALA A 78 -16.04 18.22 -11.59
C ALA A 78 -15.68 17.59 -10.23
N ARG A 79 -14.62 16.79 -10.18
CA ARG A 79 -14.06 16.21 -8.95
C ARG A 79 -13.29 17.27 -8.17
N ASP A 80 -12.45 18.02 -8.86
CA ASP A 80 -11.51 18.95 -8.24
C ASP A 80 -12.25 20.21 -7.74
N PHE A 81 -13.26 20.69 -8.49
CA PHE A 81 -14.21 21.68 -7.98
C PHE A 81 -14.89 21.22 -6.67
N TYR A 82 -15.33 19.96 -6.60
CA TYR A 82 -15.95 19.42 -5.39
C TYR A 82 -14.93 19.12 -4.28
N TYR A 83 -13.66 18.89 -4.63
CA TYR A 83 -12.55 18.75 -3.68
C TYR A 83 -12.24 20.09 -3.00
N ASP A 84 -12.15 21.19 -3.76
CA ASP A 84 -11.90 22.51 -3.19
C ASP A 84 -13.08 23.05 -2.38
N TYR A 85 -14.33 22.82 -2.83
CA TYR A 85 -15.51 23.07 -2.00
C TYR A 85 -15.46 22.28 -0.68
N ALA A 86 -15.14 20.98 -0.74
CA ALA A 86 -15.05 20.14 0.46
C ALA A 86 -13.92 20.58 1.41
N LYS A 87 -12.75 20.91 0.85
CA LYS A 87 -11.60 21.47 1.55
C LYS A 87 -11.97 22.73 2.31
N GLN A 88 -12.60 23.71 1.64
CA GLN A 88 -13.08 24.92 2.30
C GLN A 88 -14.10 24.62 3.42
N MET A 89 -15.05 23.73 3.14
CA MET A 89 -16.10 23.34 4.07
C MET A 89 -15.62 22.40 5.20
N GLY A 90 -14.33 22.03 5.24
CA GLY A 90 -13.77 21.25 6.34
C GLY A 90 -14.10 19.75 6.29
N PHE A 91 -14.25 19.16 5.10
CA PHE A 91 -14.39 17.71 4.92
C PHE A 91 -13.55 17.17 3.75
N THR A 92 -13.36 15.86 3.72
CA THR A 92 -12.66 15.16 2.63
C THR A 92 -13.62 14.33 1.81
N ILE A 93 -13.36 14.20 0.50
CA ILE A 93 -14.22 13.47 -0.44
C ILE A 93 -13.68 12.07 -0.75
N ARG A 94 -14.57 11.21 -1.24
CA ARG A 94 -14.31 9.85 -1.70
C ARG A 94 -15.08 9.60 -2.99
N THR A 95 -14.46 8.94 -3.96
CA THR A 95 -15.17 8.40 -5.13
C THR A 95 -16.05 7.22 -4.70
N ASN A 96 -17.35 7.28 -4.99
CA ASN A 96 -18.30 6.21 -4.70
C ASN A 96 -18.92 5.65 -6.00
N ARG A 97 -20.23 5.41 -6.03
CA ARG A 97 -20.88 4.54 -7.03
C ARG A 97 -20.63 5.02 -8.46
N ILE A 98 -20.17 4.07 -9.24
CA ILE A 98 -20.09 4.15 -10.70
C ILE A 98 -21.45 3.74 -11.29
N ARG A 99 -21.89 4.43 -12.35
CA ARG A 99 -23.06 4.08 -13.17
C ARG A 99 -22.62 3.99 -14.64
N HIS A 100 -22.81 2.82 -15.25
CA HIS A 100 -22.49 2.55 -16.65
C HIS A 100 -23.73 2.57 -17.55
N SER A 101 -23.53 2.77 -18.84
CA SER A 101 -24.52 2.59 -19.90
C SER A 101 -24.84 1.11 -20.11
N LEU A 102 -26.13 0.77 -20.16
CA LEU A 102 -26.59 -0.56 -20.54
C LEU A 102 -26.33 -0.88 -22.03
N LYS A 103 -26.14 0.14 -22.87
CA LYS A 103 -25.93 -0.03 -24.32
C LYS A 103 -24.45 -0.10 -24.71
N ASN A 104 -23.64 0.83 -24.16
CA ASN A 104 -22.27 1.06 -24.64
C ASN A 104 -21.21 0.79 -23.56
N THR A 105 -21.60 0.36 -22.35
CA THR A 105 -20.77 0.28 -21.12
C THR A 105 -20.05 1.57 -20.66
N ALA A 106 -20.06 2.64 -21.46
CA ALA A 106 -19.54 3.96 -21.11
C ALA A 106 -20.12 4.50 -19.78
N ILE A 107 -19.35 5.30 -19.05
CA ILE A 107 -19.77 5.81 -17.74
C ILE A 107 -20.82 6.91 -17.93
N ILE A 108 -22.06 6.66 -17.50
CA ILE A 108 -23.16 7.65 -17.50
C ILE A 108 -23.20 8.44 -16.19
N GLY A 109 -22.61 7.94 -15.09
CA GLY A 109 -22.67 8.65 -13.81
C GLY A 109 -21.59 8.28 -12.81
N ARG A 110 -21.33 9.26 -11.93
CA ARG A 110 -20.39 9.18 -10.81
C ARG A 110 -21.00 9.89 -9.60
N ASP A 111 -20.80 9.31 -8.43
CA ASP A 111 -21.21 9.87 -7.15
C ASP A 111 -19.94 10.15 -6.31
N PHE A 112 -19.68 11.40 -5.95
CA PHE A 112 -18.63 11.79 -5.00
C PHE A 112 -19.25 12.11 -3.64
N VAL A 113 -18.63 11.64 -2.57
CA VAL A 113 -19.27 11.55 -1.25
C VAL A 113 -18.32 11.95 -0.13
N CYS A 114 -18.84 12.36 1.02
CA CYS A 114 -18.00 12.60 2.20
C CYS A 114 -17.25 11.31 2.62
N SER A 115 -16.00 11.46 3.09
CA SER A 115 -15.20 10.35 3.62
C SER A 115 -15.92 9.58 4.75
N ARG A 116 -16.71 10.28 5.57
CA ARG A 116 -17.54 9.70 6.64
C ARG A 116 -18.90 9.12 6.17
N GLU A 117 -19.19 9.09 4.87
CA GLU A 117 -20.47 8.61 4.34
C GLU A 117 -20.72 7.13 4.64
N GLY A 118 -21.95 6.87 5.08
CA GLY A 118 -22.53 5.55 5.27
C GLY A 118 -22.01 4.85 6.52
N PHE A 119 -22.25 3.54 6.62
CA PHE A 119 -21.73 2.71 7.71
C PHE A 119 -20.84 1.60 7.14
N ARG A 120 -19.91 1.10 7.95
CA ARG A 120 -19.11 -0.09 7.60
C ARG A 120 -19.93 -1.34 7.91
N ALA A 121 -20.25 -2.13 6.88
CA ALA A 121 -21.06 -3.34 7.06
C ALA A 121 -20.40 -4.30 8.07
N ALA A 122 -21.20 -4.86 8.99
CA ALA A 122 -20.73 -5.62 10.15
C ALA A 122 -19.77 -6.77 9.82
N LYS A 123 -19.92 -7.40 8.64
CA LYS A 123 -19.00 -8.41 8.09
C LYS A 123 -17.54 -7.96 7.91
N HIS A 124 -17.26 -6.66 7.98
CA HIS A 124 -15.91 -6.09 7.97
C HIS A 124 -15.45 -5.56 9.33
N THR A 125 -16.31 -5.62 10.35
CA THR A 125 -15.97 -5.33 11.76
C THR A 125 -15.73 -6.63 12.50
N LEU A 126 -16.64 -7.61 12.37
CA LEU A 126 -16.68 -8.87 13.12
C LEU A 126 -15.99 -10.07 12.41
N ARG A 127 -14.95 -9.85 11.60
CA ARG A 127 -14.13 -10.99 11.11
C ARG A 127 -13.24 -11.49 12.23
N LYS A 128 -13.40 -12.76 12.60
CA LYS A 128 -12.56 -13.47 13.59
C LYS A 128 -11.19 -13.84 13.00
N ASP A 129 -11.15 -14.10 11.69
CA ASP A 129 -10.00 -14.59 10.93
C ASP A 129 -9.08 -13.41 10.54
N ARG A 130 -8.56 -12.70 11.55
CA ARG A 130 -7.75 -11.49 11.38
C ARG A 130 -6.45 -11.56 12.17
N VAL A 131 -5.35 -11.50 11.43
CA VAL A 131 -3.99 -11.35 11.97
C VAL A 131 -3.74 -9.94 12.50
N LEU A 132 -4.32 -8.91 11.86
CA LEU A 132 -4.17 -7.49 12.27
C LEU A 132 -5.47 -6.91 12.87
N PRO A 133 -5.36 -5.98 13.84
CA PRO A 133 -6.50 -5.33 14.48
C PRO A 133 -7.40 -4.55 13.48
N PRO A 134 -8.70 -4.40 13.78
CA PRO A 134 -9.63 -3.72 12.89
C PRO A 134 -9.32 -2.21 12.78
N LYS A 135 -9.00 -1.73 11.56
CA LYS A 135 -8.90 -0.27 11.30
C LYS A 135 -10.16 0.46 11.80
N PRO A 136 -10.02 1.63 12.48
CA PRO A 136 -11.11 2.31 13.19
C PRO A 136 -12.31 2.67 12.30
N ILE A 137 -13.46 2.86 12.93
CA ILE A 137 -14.74 3.13 12.24
C ILE A 137 -14.84 4.63 11.94
N THR A 138 -14.31 5.04 10.78
CA THR A 138 -14.34 6.42 10.27
C THR A 138 -15.62 6.79 9.49
N ARG A 139 -16.64 5.93 9.53
CA ARG A 139 -17.89 6.07 8.77
C ARG A 139 -19.07 6.22 9.73
N GLU A 140 -19.59 7.44 9.81
CA GLU A 140 -20.55 7.92 10.83
C GLU A 140 -21.99 8.01 10.30
N GLY A 141 -22.25 7.59 9.06
CA GLY A 141 -23.58 7.67 8.44
C GLY A 141 -23.85 8.97 7.68
N CYS A 142 -22.81 9.74 7.35
CA CYS A 142 -22.94 11.02 6.65
C CYS A 142 -23.68 10.87 5.31
N LYS A 143 -24.45 11.89 4.93
CA LYS A 143 -25.29 11.91 3.70
C LYS A 143 -24.80 12.92 2.65
N ALA A 144 -23.77 13.71 2.96
CA ALA A 144 -23.25 14.74 2.08
C ALA A 144 -22.60 14.13 0.83
N MET A 145 -23.14 14.50 -0.33
CA MET A 145 -22.80 13.91 -1.63
C MET A 145 -23.08 14.88 -2.79
N ILE A 146 -22.36 14.69 -3.89
CA ILE A 146 -22.69 15.25 -5.20
C ILE A 146 -22.79 14.10 -6.22
N ARG A 147 -23.77 14.19 -7.13
CA ARG A 147 -24.01 13.19 -8.17
C ARG A 147 -23.93 13.83 -9.54
N LEU A 148 -22.95 13.39 -10.32
CA LEU A 148 -22.74 13.78 -11.71
C LEU A 148 -23.41 12.78 -12.65
N ALA A 149 -23.95 13.27 -13.75
CA ALA A 149 -24.39 12.48 -14.89
C ALA A 149 -23.81 13.05 -16.19
N ALA A 150 -23.29 12.19 -17.05
CA ALA A 150 -22.89 12.58 -18.40
C ALA A 150 -24.13 12.95 -19.22
N ARG A 151 -23.98 13.97 -20.09
CA ARG A 151 -24.94 14.34 -21.13
C ARG A 151 -24.39 14.02 -22.51
N ASP A 152 -25.25 14.03 -23.50
CA ASP A 152 -25.03 13.57 -24.88
C ASP A 152 -24.09 14.47 -25.72
N GLY A 153 -23.18 15.19 -25.06
CA GLY A 153 -22.12 16.02 -25.63
C GLY A 153 -20.85 16.03 -24.76
N GLY A 154 -20.55 14.91 -24.09
CA GLY A 154 -19.36 14.71 -23.24
C GLY A 154 -19.41 15.36 -21.85
N LYS A 155 -20.18 16.44 -21.69
CA LYS A 155 -20.24 17.26 -20.47
C LYS A 155 -20.87 16.52 -19.28
N TRP A 156 -20.36 16.79 -18.09
CA TRP A 156 -20.81 16.21 -16.82
C TRP A 156 -21.67 17.22 -16.04
N VAL A 157 -22.92 16.86 -15.74
CA VAL A 157 -23.89 17.75 -15.09
C VAL A 157 -24.22 17.27 -13.67
N VAL A 158 -24.25 18.19 -12.71
CA VAL A 158 -24.71 17.94 -11.34
C VAL A 158 -26.22 17.69 -11.34
N THR A 159 -26.63 16.49 -10.93
CA THR A 159 -28.04 16.05 -10.90
C THR A 159 -28.61 15.93 -9.49
N LYS A 160 -27.75 15.81 -8.47
CA LYS A 160 -28.12 15.91 -7.06
C LYS A 160 -26.94 16.46 -6.28
N PHE A 161 -27.22 17.35 -5.34
CA PHE A 161 -26.29 17.82 -4.32
C PHE A 161 -26.93 17.67 -2.94
N VAL A 162 -26.13 17.38 -1.92
CA VAL A 162 -26.54 17.28 -0.51
C VAL A 162 -25.43 17.90 0.34
N ARG A 163 -25.71 19.04 0.98
CA ARG A 163 -24.81 19.74 1.91
C ARG A 163 -24.92 19.23 3.37
N GLU A 164 -25.89 18.39 3.69
CA GLU A 164 -26.14 17.94 5.07
C GLU A 164 -25.08 16.94 5.56
N HIS A 165 -24.21 17.41 6.46
CA HIS A 165 -23.32 16.57 7.26
C HIS A 165 -23.96 16.23 8.62
N ASN A 166 -23.78 14.99 9.07
CA ASN A 166 -24.23 14.54 10.40
C ASN A 166 -23.11 14.55 11.45
N HIS A 167 -21.97 15.16 11.13
CA HIS A 167 -20.77 15.20 11.94
C HIS A 167 -20.21 16.62 11.99
N LYS A 168 -19.37 16.92 12.99
CA LYS A 168 -18.64 18.18 13.04
C LYS A 168 -17.72 18.28 11.81
N LEU A 169 -17.88 19.35 11.04
CA LEU A 169 -16.94 19.76 10.00
C LEU A 169 -15.69 20.36 10.65
N MET A 170 -14.51 20.11 10.09
CA MET A 170 -13.28 20.76 10.54
C MET A 170 -13.25 22.17 9.96
N ALA A 171 -13.99 23.09 10.58
CA ALA A 171 -14.05 24.48 10.13
C ALA A 171 -12.64 25.04 9.97
N LEU A 172 -12.24 25.33 8.74
CA LEU A 172 -11.03 26.09 8.48
C LEU A 172 -11.18 27.46 9.14
N CYS A 173 -10.24 27.78 10.03
CA CYS A 173 -10.02 29.17 10.38
C CYS A 173 -9.72 29.93 9.08
N LYS A 174 -10.35 31.11 8.90
CA LYS A 174 -10.10 31.98 7.74
C LYS A 174 -8.78 32.75 7.91
N LEU A 175 -7.72 32.02 8.27
CA LEU A 175 -6.36 32.51 8.45
C LEU A 175 -5.51 31.89 7.35
N SER A 176 -4.69 32.72 6.70
CA SER A 176 -3.82 32.32 5.60
C SER A 176 -2.56 31.67 6.13
N GLY A 177 -2.51 30.33 6.09
CA GLY A 177 -1.38 29.52 6.54
C GLY A 177 -1.86 28.27 7.27
N GLU A 178 -1.15 27.17 7.06
CA GLU A 178 -1.24 25.90 7.82
C GLU A 178 -2.62 25.20 7.84
N LEU A 179 -2.71 24.08 7.10
CA LEU A 179 -3.83 23.14 7.20
C LEU A 179 -3.68 22.27 8.46
N PRO A 180 -4.69 22.14 9.33
CA PRO A 180 -4.63 21.21 10.45
C PRO A 180 -4.55 19.75 9.99
N ILE A 181 -3.36 19.16 10.07
CA ILE A 181 -3.12 17.74 9.73
C ILE A 181 -3.85 16.85 10.75
N ILE A 182 -4.55 15.82 10.26
CA ILE A 182 -5.37 14.92 11.09
C ILE A 182 -4.48 13.88 11.77
N ASN A 183 -3.77 14.29 12.83
CA ASN A 183 -3.48 13.50 14.02
C ASN A 183 -2.71 14.36 15.05
N ILE A 184 -3.39 14.77 16.13
CA ILE A 184 -2.77 15.48 17.26
C ILE A 184 -2.06 14.48 18.17
N LEU A 185 -0.89 14.06 17.70
CA LEU A 185 0.34 13.98 18.48
C LEU A 185 1.31 14.96 17.80
N SER A 186 2.34 15.45 18.49
CA SER A 186 3.39 16.26 17.84
C SER A 186 4.03 15.46 16.70
N GLU A 187 4.65 16.12 15.72
CA GLU A 187 5.46 15.40 14.73
C GLU A 187 6.66 14.74 15.43
N GLU A 188 7.26 15.45 16.39
CA GLU A 188 8.27 14.97 17.34
C GLU A 188 7.87 13.66 18.06
N GLU A 189 6.59 13.49 18.44
CA GLU A 189 6.10 12.27 19.11
C GLU A 189 5.98 11.08 18.14
N LYS A 190 5.69 11.36 16.86
CA LYS A 190 5.63 10.35 15.79
C LYS A 190 7.04 9.94 15.40
N ASP A 191 7.92 10.92 15.19
CA ASP A 191 9.31 10.73 14.78
C ASP A 191 10.11 10.03 15.88
N LYS A 192 9.91 10.41 17.16
CA LYS A 192 10.43 9.65 18.29
C LYS A 192 9.91 8.20 18.26
N LYS A 193 8.62 7.95 18.02
CA LYS A 193 8.13 6.58 18.01
C LYS A 193 8.60 5.77 16.79
N ILE A 194 8.93 6.43 15.68
CA ILE A 194 9.63 5.82 14.54
C ILE A 194 11.05 5.42 14.96
N GLN A 195 11.79 6.29 15.64
CA GLN A 195 13.13 5.97 16.16
C GLN A 195 13.10 4.81 17.17
N ASP A 196 12.23 4.87 18.18
CA ASP A 196 12.08 3.79 19.18
C ASP A 196 11.86 2.41 18.51
N LEU A 197 11.10 2.37 17.40
CA LEU A 197 10.80 1.14 16.66
C LEU A 197 11.92 0.72 15.70
N TYR A 198 12.71 1.67 15.20
CA TYR A 198 13.89 1.40 14.40
C TYR A 198 15.00 0.77 15.27
N ASP A 199 15.23 1.33 16.46
CA ASP A 199 16.23 0.83 17.41
C ASP A 199 15.86 -0.59 17.90
N GLU A 200 14.58 -0.83 18.22
CA GLU A 200 14.08 -2.15 18.62
C GLU A 200 14.17 -3.19 17.46
N LEU A 201 13.95 -2.76 16.21
CA LEU A 201 14.14 -3.60 15.02
C LEU A 201 15.61 -3.96 14.79
N GLN A 202 16.54 -3.01 14.94
CA GLN A 202 17.97 -3.27 14.76
C GLN A 202 18.51 -4.20 15.86
N HIS A 203 18.14 -3.99 17.12
CA HIS A 203 18.51 -4.87 18.22
C HIS A 203 18.03 -6.33 18.00
N GLU A 204 16.82 -6.54 17.49
CA GLU A 204 16.35 -7.89 17.17
C GLU A 204 17.03 -8.47 15.92
N ARG A 205 17.45 -7.64 14.96
CA ARG A 205 18.26 -8.03 13.81
C ARG A 205 19.68 -8.46 14.23
N GLU A 206 20.30 -7.75 15.15
CA GLU A 206 21.60 -8.11 15.75
C GLU A 206 21.52 -9.46 16.48
N ARG A 207 20.50 -9.64 17.32
CA ARG A 207 20.25 -10.92 18.02
C ARG A 207 20.04 -12.07 17.03
N SER A 208 19.22 -11.86 15.99
CA SER A 208 19.00 -12.83 14.92
C SER A 208 20.29 -13.15 14.15
N SER A 209 21.14 -12.15 13.92
CA SER A 209 22.47 -12.32 13.30
C SER A 209 23.39 -13.16 14.17
N ALA A 210 23.47 -12.89 15.48
CA ALA A 210 24.29 -13.65 16.41
C ALA A 210 23.89 -15.13 16.47
N PHE A 211 22.59 -15.44 16.56
CA PHE A 211 22.11 -16.83 16.51
C PHE A 211 22.41 -17.49 15.16
N ARG A 212 22.27 -16.77 14.04
CA ARG A 212 22.63 -17.30 12.70
C ARG A 212 24.13 -17.61 12.60
N GLN A 213 25.00 -16.72 13.09
CA GLN A 213 26.45 -16.93 13.11
C GLN A 213 26.83 -18.16 13.95
N GLN A 214 26.24 -18.30 15.16
CA GLN A 214 26.46 -19.47 16.01
C GLN A 214 26.00 -20.78 15.34
N LEU A 215 24.88 -20.76 14.61
CA LEU A 215 24.41 -21.92 13.85
C LEU A 215 25.34 -22.25 12.66
N CYS A 216 25.88 -21.25 11.95
CA CYS A 216 26.86 -21.48 10.89
C CYS A 216 28.11 -22.22 11.40
N LEU A 217 28.71 -21.74 12.51
CA LEU A 217 29.88 -22.39 13.11
C LEU A 217 29.61 -23.85 13.52
N ILE A 218 28.44 -24.13 14.11
CA ILE A 218 28.06 -25.50 14.50
C ILE A 218 27.86 -26.41 13.28
N LEU A 219 27.36 -25.87 12.16
CA LEU A 219 27.20 -26.64 10.92
C LEU A 219 28.54 -26.90 10.22
N GLU A 220 29.46 -25.94 10.27
CA GLU A 220 30.83 -26.03 9.75
C GLU A 220 31.63 -27.12 10.50
N ASP A 221 31.64 -27.10 11.84
CA ASP A 221 32.22 -28.15 12.70
C ASP A 221 31.68 -29.56 12.37
N ILE A 222 30.37 -29.67 12.12
CA ILE A 222 29.70 -30.93 11.78
C ILE A 222 30.09 -31.41 10.38
N GLU A 223 30.21 -30.50 9.41
CA GLU A 223 30.62 -30.82 8.06
C GLU A 223 32.09 -31.25 8.00
N GLU A 224 33.02 -30.51 8.62
CA GLU A 224 34.43 -30.92 8.70
C GLU A 224 34.58 -32.30 9.35
N HIS A 225 33.87 -32.56 10.45
CA HIS A 225 33.90 -33.86 11.11
C HIS A 225 33.31 -34.98 10.23
N ALA A 226 32.26 -34.71 9.45
CA ALA A 226 31.70 -35.67 8.49
C ALA A 226 32.67 -35.98 7.35
N GLN A 227 33.32 -34.96 6.77
CA GLN A 227 34.35 -35.12 5.74
C GLN A 227 35.55 -35.92 6.28
N PHE A 228 36.04 -35.59 7.47
CA PHE A 228 37.13 -36.30 8.15
C PHE A 228 36.80 -37.78 8.43
N MET A 229 35.58 -38.09 8.87
CA MET A 229 35.14 -39.48 9.00
C MET A 229 35.06 -40.20 7.65
N SER A 230 34.58 -39.54 6.59
CA SER A 230 34.50 -40.12 5.25
C SER A 230 35.89 -40.54 4.73
N LEU A 231 36.88 -39.66 4.83
CA LEU A 231 38.27 -39.94 4.44
C LEU A 231 38.84 -41.14 5.22
N ARG A 232 38.64 -41.17 6.54
CA ARG A 232 39.13 -42.28 7.37
C ARG A 232 38.43 -43.62 7.10
N VAL A 233 37.16 -43.60 6.71
CA VAL A 233 36.44 -44.80 6.27
C VAL A 233 36.99 -45.27 4.92
N GLU A 234 37.27 -44.35 3.99
CA GLU A 234 37.89 -44.66 2.69
C GLU A 234 39.30 -45.24 2.84
N ASP A 235 40.16 -44.66 3.70
CA ASP A 235 41.49 -45.20 4.03
C ASP A 235 41.42 -46.66 4.53
N ILE A 236 40.49 -46.96 5.43
CA ILE A 236 40.28 -48.31 5.98
C ILE A 236 39.76 -49.27 4.91
N VAL A 237 38.80 -48.83 4.10
CA VAL A 237 38.24 -49.63 3.00
C VAL A 237 39.29 -49.91 1.93
N ASN A 238 40.15 -48.96 1.60
CA ASN A 238 41.24 -49.15 0.65
C ASN A 238 42.32 -50.07 1.23
N SER A 239 42.70 -49.89 2.51
CA SER A 239 43.60 -50.80 3.22
C SER A 239 43.08 -52.25 3.23
N MET A 240 41.77 -52.44 3.37
CA MET A 240 41.13 -53.76 3.32
C MET A 240 41.16 -54.37 1.91
N LYS A 241 40.91 -53.59 0.85
CA LYS A 241 41.02 -54.05 -0.55
C LYS A 241 42.43 -54.54 -0.89
N GLU A 242 43.47 -53.81 -0.47
CA GLU A 242 44.87 -54.23 -0.72
C GLU A 242 45.19 -55.58 -0.04
N ILE A 243 44.66 -55.80 1.18
CA ILE A 243 44.80 -57.08 1.88
C ILE A 243 44.01 -58.20 1.16
N GLU A 244 42.82 -57.93 0.63
CA GLU A 244 42.05 -58.91 -0.16
C GLU A 244 42.72 -59.26 -1.50
N LEU A 245 43.36 -58.29 -2.16
CA LEU A 245 44.08 -58.49 -3.42
C LEU A 245 45.40 -59.23 -3.21
N GLY A 246 46.10 -59.02 -2.08
CA GLY A 246 47.35 -59.71 -1.74
C GLY A 246 47.20 -61.17 -1.30
N ASN A 247 45.97 -61.68 -1.13
CA ASN A 247 45.66 -63.04 -0.68
C ASN A 247 45.06 -63.93 -1.81
N LYS A 248 45.43 -63.68 -3.08
CA LYS A 248 44.73 -64.24 -4.26
C LYS A 248 45.65 -64.74 -5.36
#